data_AF-A0A923EFL2-F1
#
_entry.id   AF-A0A923EFL2-F1
#
_cell.length_a   1.000
_cell.length_b   1.000
_cell.length_c   1.000
_cell.angle_alpha   90.00
_cell.angle_beta   90.00
_cell.angle_gamma   90.00
#
_symmetry.space_group_name_H-M   'P 1'
#
loop_
_entity.id
_entity.type
_entity.pdbx_description
1 polymer ?
#
loop_
_entity_poly.entity_id
_entity_poly.type
_entity_poly.pdbx_seq_one_letter_code
_entity_poly.pdbx_strand_id
1 'polypeptide(L)'
;MEKEIVLGRVQVQYQHHGESHTVKTSPPLTVACVSDPAAALASIKKDSWADQVVQEEFSRLKEEVAADIRNGDKNRAQTRIQAYETRQAAVNTVVDSGKVAKNLETDVKALREQVDETFAGAPAAVAKKKKQVSKSMQYEGYKLRRDK
;
A
#
# COMPACT_ATOMS: atom_id res chain seq x y z
N MET A 1 27.92 -4.72 -14.03
CA MET A 1 28.49 -5.42 -12.87
C MET A 1 27.39 -5.54 -11.84
N GLU A 2 26.99 -6.76 -11.51
CA GLU A 2 26.11 -6.99 -10.37
C GLU A 2 26.92 -6.76 -9.09
N LYS A 3 26.39 -5.94 -8.18
CA LYS A 3 27.00 -5.66 -6.89
C LYS A 3 26.06 -6.12 -5.81
N GLU A 4 26.54 -6.91 -4.86
CA GLU A 4 25.76 -7.31 -3.70
C GLU A 4 26.07 -6.40 -2.50
N ILE A 5 25.02 -5.87 -1.86
CA ILE A 5 25.13 -5.08 -0.62
C ILE A 5 24.55 -5.92 0.53
N VAL A 6 25.34 -6.17 1.56
CA VAL A 6 24.91 -6.91 2.75
C VAL A 6 24.25 -5.95 3.73
N LEU A 7 22.97 -6.17 4.06
CA LEU A 7 22.21 -5.36 5.02
C LEU A 7 22.37 -5.84 6.47
N GLY A 8 22.89 -7.06 6.67
CA GLY A 8 23.08 -7.66 7.98
C GLY A 8 22.02 -8.69 8.34
N ARG A 9 21.92 -9.06 9.62
CA ARG A 9 21.02 -10.11 10.12
C ARG A 9 19.87 -9.50 10.90
N VAL A 10 18.68 -10.08 10.77
CA VAL A 10 17.56 -9.74 11.66
C VAL A 10 17.69 -10.54 12.95
N GLN A 11 17.49 -9.87 14.08
CA GLN A 11 17.41 -10.50 15.40
C GLN A 11 16.04 -10.15 15.99
N VAL A 12 15.35 -11.18 16.47
CA VAL A 12 14.10 -11.03 17.21
C VAL A 12 14.39 -11.34 18.67
N GLN A 13 14.02 -10.41 19.55
CA GLN A 13 14.02 -10.62 20.99
C GLN A 13 12.57 -10.65 21.46
N TYR A 14 12.22 -11.65 22.26
CA TYR A 14 10.88 -11.77 22.83
C TYR A 14 10.95 -12.33 24.25
N GLN A 15 9.90 -12.08 25.02
CA GLN A 15 9.74 -12.67 26.35
C GLN A 15 8.69 -13.76 26.33
N HIS A 16 8.99 -14.89 26.97
CA HIS A 16 8.07 -16.01 27.13
C HIS A 16 8.23 -16.57 28.54
N HIS A 17 7.12 -16.64 29.30
CA HIS A 17 7.12 -17.02 30.72
C HIS A 17 8.14 -16.28 31.60
N GLY A 18 8.41 -14.99 31.30
CA GLY A 18 9.34 -14.17 32.08
C GLY A 18 10.81 -14.35 31.69
N GLU A 19 11.13 -15.27 30.77
CA GLU A 19 12.47 -15.44 30.22
C GLU A 19 12.62 -14.68 28.90
N SER A 20 13.73 -13.97 28.73
CA SER A 20 14.09 -13.33 27.47
C SER A 20 14.75 -14.33 26.54
N HIS A 21 14.16 -14.51 25.36
CA HIS A 21 14.72 -15.31 24.28
C HIS A 21 15.21 -14.41 23.15
N THR A 22 16.29 -14.84 22.51
CA THR A 22 16.84 -14.21 21.31
C THR A 22 16.89 -15.23 20.19
N VAL A 23 16.25 -14.91 19.06
CA VAL A 23 16.33 -15.69 17.82
C VAL A 23 17.04 -14.84 16.78
N LYS A 24 18.13 -15.37 16.21
CA LYS A 24 18.84 -14.77 15.09
C LYS A 24 18.33 -15.41 13.80
N THR A 25 17.87 -14.62 12.84
CA THR A 25 17.52 -15.14 11.52
C THR A 25 18.81 -15.39 10.71
N SER A 26 18.86 -16.47 9.95
CA SER A 26 19.97 -16.77 9.02
C SER A 26 19.38 -17.29 7.71
N PRO A 27 19.94 -16.94 6.53
CA PRO A 27 21.12 -16.10 6.22
C PRO A 27 20.89 -14.57 6.36
N PRO A 28 21.95 -13.72 6.27
CA PRO A 28 21.81 -12.26 6.25
C PRO A 28 20.97 -11.78 5.07
N LEU A 29 20.30 -10.64 5.25
CA LEU A 29 19.60 -9.95 4.17
C LEU A 29 20.63 -9.27 3.26
N THR A 30 20.44 -9.42 1.97
CA THR A 30 21.27 -8.80 0.94
C THR A 30 20.42 -8.11 -0.12
N VAL A 31 21.02 -7.12 -0.78
CA VAL A 31 20.43 -6.41 -1.92
C VAL A 31 21.34 -6.65 -3.11
N ALA A 32 20.80 -7.31 -4.13
CA ALA A 32 21.45 -7.42 -5.43
C ALA A 32 21.17 -6.14 -6.24
N CYS A 33 22.22 -5.39 -6.56
CA CYS A 33 22.13 -4.27 -7.51
C CYS A 33 22.33 -4.82 -8.92
N VAL A 34 21.23 -4.97 -9.66
CA VAL A 34 21.23 -5.35 -11.06
C VAL A 34 21.16 -4.12 -11.96
N SER A 35 21.83 -4.19 -13.12
CA SER A 35 21.84 -3.09 -14.09
C SER A 35 20.57 -3.07 -14.95
N ASP A 36 19.89 -4.21 -15.05
CA ASP A 36 18.67 -4.40 -15.83
C ASP A 36 17.43 -4.31 -14.92
N PRO A 37 16.55 -3.32 -15.11
CA PRO A 37 15.27 -3.23 -14.39
C PRO A 37 14.38 -4.45 -14.58
N ALA A 38 14.42 -5.12 -15.74
CA ALA A 38 13.59 -6.30 -15.98
C ALA A 38 14.03 -7.48 -15.10
N ALA A 39 15.35 -7.71 -14.95
CA ALA A 39 15.90 -8.68 -14.02
C ALA A 39 15.48 -8.43 -12.56
N ALA A 40 15.42 -7.17 -12.13
CA ALA A 40 14.93 -6.83 -10.79
C ALA A 40 13.46 -7.20 -10.59
N LEU A 41 12.61 -6.84 -11.56
CA LEU A 41 11.18 -7.13 -11.51
C LEU A 41 10.87 -8.63 -11.61
N ALA A 42 11.65 -9.39 -12.40
CA ALA A 42 11.52 -10.84 -12.52
C ALA A 42 11.85 -11.59 -11.22
N SER A 43 12.63 -11.00 -10.31
CA SER A 43 12.95 -11.58 -9.00
C SER A 43 11.81 -11.48 -7.98
N ILE A 44 10.74 -10.73 -8.31
CA ILE A 44 9.62 -10.50 -7.41
C ILE A 44 8.85 -11.80 -7.20
N LYS A 45 8.70 -12.19 -5.93
CA LYS A 45 7.74 -13.23 -5.54
C LYS A 45 6.33 -12.70 -5.69
N LYS A 46 5.68 -13.10 -6.78
CA LYS A 46 4.34 -12.65 -7.21
C LYS A 46 3.32 -12.55 -6.08
N ASP A 47 3.13 -13.63 -5.32
CA ASP A 47 2.09 -13.69 -4.28
C ASP A 47 2.40 -12.75 -3.11
N SER A 48 3.64 -12.77 -2.61
CA SER A 48 4.05 -11.88 -1.51
C SER A 48 3.96 -10.41 -1.89
N TRP A 49 4.33 -10.06 -3.12
CA TRP A 49 4.17 -8.70 -3.63
C TRP A 49 2.69 -8.32 -3.78
N ALA A 50 1.87 -9.21 -4.34
CA ALA A 50 0.44 -8.95 -4.51
C ALA A 50 -0.28 -8.75 -3.16
N ASP A 51 0.08 -9.54 -2.15
CA ASP A 51 -0.42 -9.37 -0.78
C ASP A 51 -0.01 -8.02 -0.19
N GLN A 52 1.27 -7.66 -0.29
CA GLN A 52 1.75 -6.36 0.16
C GLN A 52 1.02 -5.19 -0.51
N VAL A 53 0.83 -5.25 -1.84
CA VAL A 53 0.18 -4.16 -2.58
C VAL A 53 -1.28 -3.98 -2.16
N VAL A 54 -2.03 -5.07 -2.09
CA VAL A 54 -3.48 -5.01 -1.83
C VAL A 54 -3.79 -4.78 -0.34
N GLN A 55 -2.96 -5.27 0.57
CA GLN A 55 -3.22 -5.14 2.00
C GLN A 55 -2.53 -3.92 2.60
N GLU A 56 -1.24 -3.75 2.38
CA GLU A 56 -0.47 -2.71 3.08
C GLU A 56 -0.49 -1.39 2.29
N GLU A 57 -0.12 -1.43 1.01
CA GLU A 57 0.04 -0.21 0.23
C GLU A 57 -1.31 0.43 -0.12
N PHE A 58 -2.31 -0.37 -0.47
CA PHE A 58 -3.66 0.13 -0.74
C PHE A 58 -4.32 0.69 0.54
N SER A 59 -4.14 0.03 1.69
CA SER A 59 -4.66 0.54 2.96
C SER A 59 -4.03 1.86 3.35
N ARG A 60 -2.72 2.01 3.16
CA ARG A 60 -2.03 3.29 3.35
C ARG A 60 -2.57 4.37 2.40
N LEU A 61 -2.82 4.03 1.13
CA LEU A 61 -3.46 4.97 0.19
C LEU A 61 -4.82 5.43 0.73
N LYS A 62 -5.66 4.52 1.23
CA LYS A 62 -6.96 4.88 1.82
C LYS A 62 -6.80 5.83 3.01
N GLU A 63 -5.85 5.59 3.90
CA GLU A 63 -5.57 6.48 5.03
C GLU A 63 -5.16 7.90 4.56
N GLU A 64 -4.28 7.98 3.57
CA GLU A 64 -3.82 9.26 2.99
C GLU A 64 -4.95 10.01 2.28
N VAL A 65 -5.75 9.31 1.47
CA VAL A 65 -6.91 9.88 0.79
C VAL A 65 -7.95 10.36 1.80
N ALA A 66 -8.19 9.61 2.87
CA ALA A 66 -9.11 10.03 3.93
C ALA A 66 -8.65 11.33 4.61
N ALA A 67 -7.34 11.49 4.83
CA ALA A 67 -6.77 12.73 5.36
C ALA A 67 -6.98 13.91 4.40
N ASP A 68 -6.74 13.71 3.11
CA ASP A 68 -6.96 14.73 2.07
C ASP A 68 -8.45 15.11 1.95
N ILE A 69 -9.36 14.12 1.99
CA ILE A 69 -10.82 14.35 2.03
C ILE A 69 -11.18 15.17 3.26
N ARG A 70 -10.65 14.84 4.45
CA ARG A 70 -10.93 15.60 5.68
C ARG A 70 -10.53 17.07 5.53
N ASN A 71 -9.35 17.33 4.96
CA ASN A 71 -8.83 18.68 4.74
C ASN A 71 -9.58 19.43 3.63
N GLY A 72 -10.25 18.71 2.71
CA GLY A 72 -10.94 19.30 1.57
C GLY A 72 -10.11 19.35 0.29
N ASP A 73 -8.99 18.63 0.27
CA ASP A 73 -8.00 18.67 -0.80
C ASP A 73 -8.32 17.65 -1.91
N LYS A 74 -9.44 17.84 -2.61
CA LYS A 74 -9.89 16.91 -3.69
C LYS A 74 -8.77 16.59 -4.70
N ASN A 75 -8.11 17.62 -5.23
CA ASN A 75 -7.09 17.46 -6.27
C ASN A 75 -5.88 16.65 -5.76
N ARG A 76 -5.53 16.82 -4.47
CA ARG A 76 -4.43 16.08 -3.85
C ARG A 76 -4.79 14.62 -3.68
N ALA A 77 -6.01 14.33 -3.21
CA ALA A 77 -6.52 12.96 -3.13
C ALA A 77 -6.52 12.28 -4.51
N GLN A 78 -7.02 12.93 -5.55
CA GLN A 78 -7.03 12.39 -6.92
C GLN A 78 -5.62 12.16 -7.47
N THR A 79 -4.70 13.10 -7.23
CA THR A 79 -3.29 12.96 -7.64
C THR A 79 -2.63 11.74 -6.98
N ARG A 80 -2.87 11.50 -5.69
CA ARG A 80 -2.35 10.33 -4.98
C ARG A 80 -2.87 9.02 -5.55
N ILE A 81 -4.18 8.95 -5.80
CA ILE A 81 -4.82 7.76 -6.39
C ILE A 81 -4.22 7.49 -7.78
N GLN A 82 -4.06 8.52 -8.61
CA GLN A 82 -3.45 8.36 -9.94
C GLN A 82 -2.00 7.89 -9.85
N ALA A 83 -1.18 8.50 -8.97
CA ALA A 83 0.21 8.11 -8.80
C ALA A 83 0.34 6.66 -8.30
N TYR A 84 -0.55 6.23 -7.41
CA TYR A 84 -0.64 4.83 -6.99
C TYR A 84 -0.98 3.92 -8.16
N GLU A 85 -2.05 4.21 -8.90
CA GLU A 85 -2.50 3.39 -10.04
C GLU A 85 -1.39 3.24 -11.09
N THR A 86 -0.78 4.34 -11.53
CA THR A 86 0.30 4.33 -12.54
C THR A 86 1.47 3.47 -12.08
N ARG A 87 1.90 3.62 -10.82
CA ARG A 87 3.04 2.88 -10.27
C ARG A 87 2.76 1.38 -10.17
N GLN A 88 1.61 0.99 -9.63
CA GLN A 88 1.29 -0.43 -9.48
C GLN A 88 1.01 -1.09 -10.83
N ALA A 89 0.33 -0.40 -11.75
CA ALA A 89 0.10 -0.89 -13.10
C ALA A 89 1.43 -1.17 -13.80
N ALA A 90 2.41 -0.24 -13.71
CA ALA A 90 3.73 -0.42 -14.30
C ALA A 90 4.45 -1.68 -13.77
N VAL A 91 4.46 -1.91 -12.46
CA VAL A 91 5.06 -3.12 -11.87
C VAL A 91 4.26 -4.37 -12.27
N ASN A 92 2.93 -4.29 -12.32
CA ASN A 92 2.07 -5.41 -12.66
C ASN A 92 2.17 -5.83 -14.13
N THR A 93 2.67 -4.98 -15.04
CA THR A 93 2.98 -5.40 -16.43
C THR A 93 4.01 -6.53 -16.49
N VAL A 94 4.89 -6.62 -15.48
CA VAL A 94 5.95 -7.63 -15.42
C VAL A 94 5.59 -8.77 -14.46
N VAL A 95 5.00 -8.44 -13.30
CA VAL A 95 4.64 -9.45 -12.28
C VAL A 95 3.36 -10.22 -12.65
N ASP A 96 2.50 -9.61 -13.47
CA ASP A 96 1.26 -10.19 -14.01
C ASP A 96 0.34 -10.79 -12.92
N SER A 97 0.14 -10.07 -11.82
CA SER A 97 -0.76 -10.51 -10.75
C SER A 97 -2.20 -10.15 -11.06
N GLY A 98 -3.05 -11.18 -11.21
CA GLY A 98 -4.50 -11.02 -11.32
C GLY A 98 -5.13 -10.38 -10.08
N LYS A 99 -4.54 -10.60 -8.89
CA LYS A 99 -5.00 -9.98 -7.64
C LYS A 99 -4.79 -8.47 -7.66
N VAL A 100 -3.64 -8.01 -8.12
CA VAL A 100 -3.34 -6.57 -8.26
C VAL A 100 -4.13 -5.96 -9.42
N ALA A 101 -4.24 -6.66 -10.55
CA ALA A 101 -5.05 -6.20 -11.68
C ALA A 101 -6.51 -5.94 -11.25
N LYS A 102 -7.11 -6.89 -10.51
CA LYS A 102 -8.45 -6.73 -9.96
C LYS A 102 -8.55 -5.54 -9.00
N ASN A 103 -7.60 -5.38 -8.07
CA ASN A 103 -7.59 -4.24 -7.14
C ASN A 103 -7.53 -2.89 -7.88
N LEU A 104 -6.71 -2.78 -8.93
CA LEU A 104 -6.62 -1.58 -9.76
C LEU A 104 -7.91 -1.31 -10.53
N GLU A 105 -8.52 -2.35 -11.08
CA GLU A 105 -9.73 -2.22 -11.89
C GLU A 105 -10.98 -1.92 -11.05
N THR A 106 -11.02 -2.41 -9.80
CA THR A 106 -12.21 -2.34 -8.95
C THR A 106 -12.01 -1.37 -7.80
N ASP A 107 -11.23 -1.75 -6.79
CA ASP A 107 -11.10 -1.01 -5.54
C ASP A 107 -10.51 0.39 -5.72
N VAL A 108 -9.49 0.55 -6.58
CA VAL A 108 -8.85 1.85 -6.85
C VAL A 108 -9.79 2.76 -7.64
N LYS A 109 -10.58 2.23 -8.58
CA LYS A 109 -11.60 3.00 -9.28
C LYS A 109 -12.73 3.42 -8.34
N ALA A 110 -13.21 2.50 -7.51
CA ALA A 110 -14.23 2.80 -6.50
C ALA A 110 -13.75 3.88 -5.51
N LEU A 111 -12.47 3.84 -5.12
CA LEU A 111 -11.87 4.89 -4.29
C LEU A 111 -11.88 6.25 -5.00
N ARG A 112 -11.53 6.30 -6.29
CA ARG A 112 -11.57 7.52 -7.10
C ARG A 112 -12.98 8.11 -7.19
N GLU A 113 -13.96 7.27 -7.52
CA GLU A 113 -15.37 7.65 -7.61
C GLU A 113 -15.88 8.19 -6.27
N GLN A 114 -15.53 7.52 -5.16
CA GLN A 114 -15.91 7.98 -3.83
C GLN A 114 -15.35 9.37 -3.48
N VAL A 115 -14.12 9.71 -3.94
CA VAL A 115 -13.60 11.08 -3.81
C VAL A 115 -14.48 12.04 -4.60
N ASP A 116 -14.76 11.75 -5.86
CA ASP A 116 -15.59 12.63 -6.71
C ASP A 116 -16.98 12.87 -6.11
N GLU A 117 -17.64 11.81 -5.66
CA GLU A 117 -18.96 11.87 -5.02
C GLU A 117 -18.97 12.66 -3.70
N THR A 118 -17.88 12.56 -2.92
CA THR A 118 -17.74 13.26 -1.64
C THR A 118 -17.75 14.78 -1.83
N PHE A 119 -17.12 15.24 -2.92
CA PHE A 119 -17.02 16.66 -3.25
C PHE A 119 -18.13 17.16 -4.19
N ALA A 120 -19.07 16.29 -4.59
CA ALA A 120 -20.20 16.67 -5.42
C ALA A 120 -21.38 17.24 -4.59
N GLY A 121 -21.94 18.36 -5.09
CA GLY A 121 -23.14 19.01 -4.55
C GLY A 121 -22.85 20.28 -3.76
N ALA A 122 -23.88 20.76 -3.05
CA ALA A 122 -23.79 21.99 -2.27
C ALA A 122 -22.78 21.88 -1.10
N PRO A 123 -22.15 22.99 -0.66
CA PRO A 123 -21.12 22.96 0.39
C PRO A 123 -21.53 22.28 1.70
N ALA A 124 -22.78 22.45 2.14
CA ALA A 124 -23.30 21.79 3.35
C ALA A 124 -23.39 20.26 3.21
N ALA A 125 -23.77 19.77 2.03
CA ALA A 125 -23.82 18.35 1.71
C ALA A 125 -22.40 17.77 1.63
N VAL A 126 -21.46 18.49 1.00
CA VAL A 126 -20.04 18.11 0.94
C VAL A 126 -19.44 18.05 2.34
N ALA A 127 -19.68 19.02 3.21
CA ALA A 127 -19.18 19.00 4.59
C ALA A 127 -19.65 17.76 5.37
N LYS A 128 -20.92 17.36 5.20
CA LYS A 128 -21.48 16.14 5.80
C LYS A 128 -20.81 14.89 5.23
N LYS A 129 -20.70 14.78 3.90
CA LYS A 129 -20.07 13.64 3.21
C LYS A 129 -18.60 13.49 3.61
N LYS A 130 -17.81 14.57 3.58
CA LYS A 130 -16.40 14.58 4.00
C LYS A 130 -16.22 13.95 5.38
N LYS A 131 -17.02 14.36 6.36
CA LYS A 131 -16.95 13.86 7.75
C LYS A 131 -17.30 12.36 7.85
N GLN A 132 -18.27 11.89 7.07
CA GLN A 132 -18.66 10.48 7.06
C GLN A 132 -17.61 9.62 6.37
N VAL A 133 -17.23 9.98 5.14
CA VAL A 133 -16.31 9.22 4.29
C VAL A 133 -14.90 9.18 4.86
N SER A 134 -14.36 10.30 5.38
CA SER A 134 -13.02 10.29 5.96
C SER A 134 -12.91 9.35 7.15
N LYS A 135 -13.99 9.21 7.94
CA LYS A 135 -14.00 8.34 9.12
C LYS A 135 -14.11 6.86 8.75
N SER A 136 -15.00 6.51 7.82
CA SER A 136 -15.13 5.12 7.37
C SER A 136 -13.84 4.64 6.72
N MET A 137 -13.24 5.47 5.85
CA MET A 137 -12.03 5.13 5.13
C MET A 137 -10.80 4.99 6.05
N GLN A 138 -10.68 5.84 7.08
CA GLN A 138 -9.65 5.67 8.13
C GLN A 138 -9.83 4.35 8.88
N TYR A 139 -11.06 4.02 9.25
CA TYR A 139 -11.35 2.77 9.97
C TYR A 139 -11.02 1.54 9.12
N GLU A 140 -11.43 1.54 7.84
CA GLU A 140 -11.15 0.43 6.93
C GLU A 140 -9.66 0.25 6.64
N GLY A 141 -8.93 1.34 6.39
CA GLY A 141 -7.48 1.29 6.18
C GLY A 141 -6.75 0.71 7.38
N TYR A 142 -7.13 1.14 8.58
CA TYR A 142 -6.58 0.59 9.82
C TYR A 142 -6.92 -0.90 10.01
N LYS A 143 -8.16 -1.31 9.76
CA LYS A 143 -8.61 -2.70 9.93
C LYS A 143 -7.85 -3.66 9.01
N LEU A 144 -7.74 -3.30 7.72
CA LEU A 144 -7.03 -4.12 6.73
C LEU A 144 -5.56 -4.34 7.07
N ARG A 145 -4.92 -3.40 7.78
CA ARG A 145 -3.53 -3.55 8.26
C ARG A 145 -3.41 -4.38 9.53
N ARG A 146 -4.48 -4.47 10.33
CA ARG A 146 -4.46 -5.13 11.65
C ARG A 146 -4.92 -6.59 11.61
N ASP A 147 -5.68 -7.01 10.59
CA ASP A 147 -6.10 -8.42 10.40
C ASP A 147 -4.93 -9.33 9.92
N LYS A 148 -3.72 -9.08 10.43
CA LYS A 148 -2.45 -9.74 10.10
C LYS A 148 -1.99 -10.69 11.20
#